data_AF-B5W2R0-F1
#
_entry.id   AF-B5W2R0-F1
#
_cell.length_a   1.000
_cell.length_b   1.000
_cell.length_c   1.000
_cell.angle_alpha   90.00
_cell.angle_beta   90.00
_cell.angle_gamma   90.00
#
_symmetry.space_group_name_H-M   'P 1'
#
loop_
_entity.id
_entity.type
_entity.pdbx_description
1 polymer ?
#
loop_
_entity_poly.entity_id
_entity_poly.type
_entity_poly.pdbx_seq_one_letter_code
_entity_poly.pdbx_strand_id
1 'polypeptide(L)' 'MKKAGIGILTIQDRARQALVKSALEPEWESRFESTSYGFRPGRSAQDAIARIYLSIKHGSYYVLDADIAKCSYREA' A
#
# COMPACT_ATOMS: atom_id res chain seq x y z
N MET A 1 5.64 -22.25 -5.84
CA MET A 1 5.89 -20.79 -5.84
C MET A 1 5.29 -20.20 -7.11
N LYS A 2 4.16 -19.46 -7.03
CA LYS A 2 3.57 -18.82 -8.23
C LYS A 2 4.53 -17.72 -8.71
N LYS A 3 4.92 -17.74 -9.99
CA LYS A 3 5.73 -16.69 -10.60
C LYS A 3 4.88 -15.42 -10.73
N ALA A 4 5.23 -14.37 -10.00
CA ALA A 4 4.70 -13.03 -10.25
C ALA A 4 5.48 -12.42 -11.41
N GLY A 5 4.82 -12.19 -12.55
CA GLY A 5 5.47 -11.49 -13.65
C GLY A 5 5.56 -10.00 -13.33
N ILE A 6 6.76 -9.44 -13.38
CA ILE A 6 7.01 -8.01 -13.14
C ILE A 6 6.90 -7.29 -14.49
N GLY A 7 5.98 -6.33 -14.60
CA GLY A 7 5.88 -5.45 -15.76
C GLY A 7 6.91 -4.33 -15.68
N ILE A 8 8.10 -4.53 -16.24
CA ILE A 8 9.17 -3.52 -16.24
C ILE A 8 8.93 -2.53 -17.37
N LEU A 9 8.68 -1.28 -17.01
CA LEU A 9 8.50 -0.17 -17.94
C LEU A 9 9.84 0.44 -18.37
N THR A 10 9.83 1.14 -19.51
CA THR A 10 10.99 1.92 -19.97
C THR A 10 11.36 3.00 -18.93
N ILE A 11 12.59 3.49 -18.98
CA ILE A 11 13.02 4.57 -18.07
C ILE A 11 12.20 5.85 -18.27
N GLN A 12 11.81 6.13 -19.51
CA GLN A 12 11.03 7.30 -19.87
C GLN A 12 9.63 7.23 -19.25
N ASP A 13 8.99 6.06 -19.30
CA ASP A 13 7.66 5.87 -18.73
C ASP A 13 7.67 5.91 -17.20
N ARG A 14 8.71 5.34 -16.57
CA ARG A 14 8.90 5.46 -15.12
C ARG A 14 9.09 6.93 -14.69
N ALA A 15 9.81 7.73 -15.46
CA ALA A 15 9.97 9.16 -15.18
C ALA A 15 8.63 9.92 -15.28
N ARG A 16 7.83 9.64 -16.31
CA ARG A 16 6.49 10.23 -16.47
C ARG A 16 5.55 9.81 -15.33
N GLN A 17 5.55 8.54 -14.95
CA GLN A 17 4.75 8.04 -13.82
C GLN A 17 5.19 8.67 -12.50
N ALA A 18 6.49 8.85 -12.28
CA ALA A 18 7.00 9.52 -11.09
C ALA A 18 6.52 10.98 -11.02
N LEU A 19 6.52 11.71 -12.14
CA LEU A 19 5.99 13.07 -12.22
C LEU A 19 4.51 13.13 -11.83
N VAL A 20 3.68 12.26 -12.42
CA VAL A 20 2.25 12.18 -12.11
C VAL A 20 2.03 11.81 -10.65
N LYS A 21 2.79 10.84 -10.12
CA LYS A 21 2.74 10.45 -8.72
C LYS A 21 3.04 11.65 -7.82
N SER A 22 4.13 12.39 -8.06
CA SER A 22 4.52 13.53 -7.24
C SER A 22 3.48 14.65 -7.24
N ALA A 23 2.72 14.84 -8.32
CA ALA A 23 1.64 15.82 -8.38
C ALA A 23 0.40 15.39 -7.57
N LEU A 24 0.05 14.11 -7.61
CA LEU A 24 -1.18 13.59 -6.98
C LEU A 24 -0.98 13.18 -5.51
N GLU A 25 0.21 12.70 -5.14
CA GLU A 25 0.51 12.17 -3.81
C GLU A 25 0.14 13.11 -2.65
N PRO A 26 0.37 14.44 -2.72
CA PRO A 26 -0.01 15.35 -1.63
C PRO A 26 -1.53 15.44 -1.38
N GLU A 27 -2.33 15.45 -2.46
CA GLU A 27 -3.79 15.51 -2.35
C GLU A 27 -4.32 14.22 -1.72
N TRP A 28 -3.85 13.07 -2.19
CA TRP A 28 -4.30 11.78 -1.67
C TRP A 28 -3.83 11.54 -0.24
N GLU A 29 -2.63 11.98 0.13
CA GLU A 29 -2.12 11.87 1.50
C GLU A 29 -3.01 12.61 2.51
N SER A 30 -3.65 13.71 2.11
CA SER A 30 -4.63 14.42 2.95
C SER A 30 -5.94 13.66 3.15
N ARG A 31 -6.27 12.72 2.26
CA ARG A 31 -7.54 11.98 2.23
C ARG A 31 -7.43 10.56 2.77
N PHE A 32 -6.23 9.99 2.81
CA PHE A 32 -6.04 8.62 3.27
C PHE A 32 -6.35 8.44 4.75
N GLU A 33 -6.91 7.27 5.08
CA GLU A 33 -7.15 6.89 6.47
C GLU A 33 -5.83 6.80 7.25
N SER A 34 -5.87 7.14 8.54
CA SER A 34 -4.71 7.07 9.44
C SER A 34 -4.18 5.65 9.67
N THR A 35 -5.02 4.62 9.46
CA THR A 35 -4.68 3.20 9.55
C THR A 35 -4.29 2.56 8.21
N SER A 36 -4.09 3.37 7.16
CA SER A 36 -3.52 2.90 5.90
C SER A 36 -2.00 3.11 5.89
N TYR A 37 -1.24 2.03 5.70
CA TYR A 37 0.23 2.06 5.82
C TYR A 37 0.98 1.68 4.54
N GLY A 38 0.32 1.02 3.58
CA GLY A 38 0.96 0.50 2.37
C GLY A 38 1.25 1.59 1.34
N PHE A 39 2.45 1.54 0.74
CA PHE A 39 2.86 2.37 -0.40
C PHE A 39 2.78 3.90 -0.19
N ARG A 40 2.82 4.37 1.06
CA ARG A 40 2.75 5.79 1.43
C ARG A 40 4.10 6.35 1.89
N PRO A 41 4.41 7.63 1.61
CA PRO A 41 5.60 8.28 2.17
C PRO A 41 5.57 8.32 3.70
N GLY A 42 6.69 8.02 4.35
CA GLY A 42 6.82 8.11 5.81
C GLY A 42 5.99 7.09 6.61
N ARG A 43 5.41 6.07 5.96
CA ARG A 43 4.69 4.96 6.57
C ARG A 43 5.34 3.63 6.19
N SER A 44 5.25 2.66 7.07
CA SER A 44 5.90 1.36 6.93
C SER A 44 5.05 0.22 7.47
N ALA A 45 5.44 -1.02 7.15
CA ALA A 45 4.79 -2.21 7.73
C ALA A 45 4.96 -2.27 9.26
N GLN A 46 6.04 -1.71 9.79
CA GLN A 46 6.32 -1.63 11.22
C GLN A 46 5.29 -0.77 11.94
N ASP A 47 4.82 0.31 11.32
CA ASP A 47 3.75 1.16 11.87
C ASP A 47 2.42 0.39 11.99
N ALA A 48 2.11 -0.44 10.99
CA ALA A 48 0.93 -1.30 11.01
C ALA A 48 1.01 -2.35 12.13
N ILE A 49 2.18 -2.99 12.30
CA ILE A 49 2.42 -3.96 13.37
C ILE A 49 2.26 -3.29 14.75
N ALA A 50 2.83 -2.10 14.94
CA ALA A 50 2.70 -1.36 16.18
C ALA A 50 1.23 -1.03 16.49
N ARG A 51 0.45 -0.64 15.47
CA ARG A 51 -0.99 -0.38 15.62
C ARG A 51 -1.76 -1.64 16.03
N ILE A 52 -1.52 -2.78 15.37
CA ILE A 52 -2.15 -4.07 15.68
C ILE A 52 -1.82 -4.48 17.11
N TYR A 53 -0.56 -4.37 17.52
CA TYR A 53 -0.12 -4.69 18.87
C TYR A 53 -0.87 -3.88 19.93
N LEU A 54 -1.03 -2.56 19.71
CA LEU A 54 -1.81 -1.70 20.60
C LEU A 54 -3.28 -2.13 20.66
N SER A 55 -3.90 -2.43 19.52
CA SER A 55 -5.30 -2.88 19.47
C SER A 55 -5.52 -4.18 20.25
N ILE A 56 -4.61 -5.15 20.13
CA ILE A 56 -4.68 -6.41 20.88
C ILE A 56 -4.52 -6.15 22.39
N LYS A 57 -3.57 -5.28 22.77
CA LYS A 57 -3.35 -4.90 24.18
C LYS A 57 -4.60 -4.26 24.82
N HIS A 58 -5.42 -3.58 24.03
CA HIS A 58 -6.65 -2.93 24.48
C HIS A 58 -7.90 -3.84 24.48
N GLY A 59 -7.76 -5.13 24.17
CA GLY A 59 -8.85 -6.11 24.31
C GLY A 59 -9.47 -6.60 23.00
N SER A 60 -8.88 -6.29 21.84
CA SER A 60 -9.31 -6.88 20.56
C SER A 60 -8.64 -8.24 20.34
N TYR A 61 -9.38 -9.33 20.56
CA TYR A 61 -8.84 -10.70 20.46
C TYR A 61 -9.16 -11.42 19.15
N TYR A 62 -10.05 -10.86 18.32
CA TYR A 62 -10.44 -11.44 17.05
C TYR A 62 -9.88 -10.62 15.90
N VAL A 63 -9.30 -11.31 14.91
CA VAL A 63 -8.74 -10.72 13.71
C VAL A 63 -9.50 -11.26 12.50
N LEU A 64 -10.02 -10.35 11.68
CA LEU A 64 -10.54 -10.69 10.36
C LEU A 64 -9.39 -10.58 9.37
N ASP A 65 -8.95 -11.73 8.85
CA ASP A 65 -7.99 -11.78 7.75
C ASP A 65 -8.75 -11.71 6.41
N ALA A 66 -8.51 -10.64 5.65
CA ALA A 66 -9.17 -10.37 4.39
C ALA A 66 -8.15 -9.89 3.36
N ASP A 67 -8.18 -10.49 2.17
CA ASP A 67 -7.27 -10.18 1.08
C ASP A 67 -8.01 -10.05 -0.27
N ILE A 68 -7.46 -9.24 -1.17
CA ILE A 68 -8.00 -9.04 -2.52
C ILE A 68 -7.18 -9.90 -3.50
N ALA A 69 -7.84 -10.86 -4.14
CA ALA A 69 -7.17 -11.86 -5.00
C ALA A 69 -6.25 -11.29 -6.10
N LYS A 70 -6.57 -10.10 -6.64
CA LYS A 70 -5.71 -9.33 -7.55
C LYS A 70 -5.95 -7.84 -7.33
N CYS A 71 -4.94 -7.11 -6.88
CA CYS A 71 -5.00 -5.66 -6.65
C CYS A 71 -4.39 -4.82 -7.79
N SER A 72 -3.75 -5.47 -8.77
CA SER A 72 -3.19 -4.80 -9.95
C SER A 72 -3.99 -5.16 -11.20
N TYR A 73 -4.22 -4.16 -12.05
CA TYR A 73 -4.80 -4.37 -13.38
C TYR A 73 -3.79 -5.14 -14.23
N ARG A 74 -4.01 -6.45 -14.32
CA ARG A 74 -3.49 -7.30 -15.40
C ARG A 74 -4.70 -7.70 -16.23
N GLU A 75 -4.82 -7.14 -17.43
CA GLU A 75 -5.59 -7.82 -18.46
C GLU A 75 -4.92 -9.19 -18.67
N ALA A 76 -5.74 -10.24 -18.62
CA ALA A 76 -5.29 -11.60 -18.86
C ALA A 76 -4.94 -11.78 -20.34
#